data_AF-A0A6S7GBN2-F1
#
_entry.id   AF-A0A6S7GBN2-F1
#
_cell.length_a   1.000
_cell.length_b   1.000
_cell.length_c   1.000
_cell.angle_alpha   90.00
_cell.angle_beta   90.00
_cell.angle_gamma   90.00
#
_symmetry.space_group_name_H-M   'P 1'
#
loop_
_entity.id
_entity.type
_entity.pdbx_description
1 polymer ?
#
loop_
_entity_poly.entity_id
_entity_poly.type
_entity_poly.pdbx_seq_one_letter_code
_entity_poly.pdbx_strand_id
1 'polypeptide(L)'
;MEFNVEKCKVLRVVRTRTIYDRQYTLGSSHLSVVQSEKDLGVWISDTLNWNIHTDNIVAKAQKMLGLLYRTFKDIDDNSVKRLLYFTW
;
A
#
# COMPACT_ATOMS: atom_id res chain seq x y z
N MET A 1 -20.75 21.32 -1.46
CA MET A 1 -19.57 20.52 -1.84
C MET A 1 -20.07 19.10 -2.07
N GLU A 2 -19.83 18.53 -3.24
CA GLU A 2 -20.29 17.18 -3.60
C GLU A 2 -19.09 16.23 -3.60
N PHE A 3 -19.20 15.11 -2.89
CA PHE A 3 -18.12 14.13 -2.78
C PHE A 3 -18.21 13.13 -3.93
N ASN A 4 -17.06 12.73 -4.48
CA ASN A 4 -17.01 11.64 -5.46
C ASN A 4 -17.21 10.30 -4.73
N VAL A 5 -18.42 9.76 -4.83
CA VAL A 5 -18.83 8.49 -4.21
C VAL A 5 -17.89 7.33 -4.60
N GLU A 6 -17.39 7.27 -5.83
CA GLU A 6 -16.55 6.16 -6.29
C GLU A 6 -15.22 6.09 -5.53
N LYS A 7 -14.73 7.24 -5.05
CA LYS A 7 -13.52 7.35 -4.22
C LYS A 7 -13.79 7.17 -2.73
N CYS A 8 -15.06 7.17 -2.31
CA CYS A 8 -15.44 6.93 -0.93
C CYS A 8 -15.58 5.43 -0.67
N LYS A 9 -14.80 4.91 0.28
CA LYS A 9 -14.75 3.49 0.63
C LYS A 9 -15.04 3.30 2.12
N VAL A 10 -15.54 2.12 2.48
CA VAL A 10 -15.74 1.73 3.88
C VAL A 10 -14.67 0.72 4.26
N LEU A 11 -13.76 1.13 5.15
CA LEU A 11 -12.81 0.23 5.79
C LEU A 11 -13.31 -0.09 7.21
N ARG A 12 -13.57 -1.36 7.50
CA ARG A 12 -14.11 -1.78 8.81
C ARG A 12 -13.01 -2.29 9.72
N VAL A 13 -12.53 -1.43 10.59
CA VAL A 13 -11.55 -1.79 11.61
C VAL A 13 -12.27 -2.27 12.87
N VAL A 14 -12.16 -3.55 13.18
CA VAL A 14 -12.75 -4.13 14.40
C VAL A 14 -11.75 -5.02 15.14
N ARG A 15 -11.86 -5.06 16.47
CA ARG A 15 -11.10 -5.99 17.33
C ARG A 15 -11.91 -7.22 17.75
N THR A 16 -13.20 -7.25 17.43
CA THR A 16 -14.14 -8.33 17.81
C THR A 16 -14.26 -9.36 16.69
N ARG A 17 -14.53 -10.62 17.05
CA ARG A 17 -14.78 -11.69 16.06
C ARG A 17 -16.08 -11.47 15.28
N THR A 18 -17.05 -10.79 15.88
CA THR A 18 -18.32 -10.45 15.22
C THR A 18 -18.14 -9.14 14.46
N ILE A 19 -18.28 -9.20 13.14
CA ILE A 19 -18.32 -8.04 12.26
C ILE A 19 -19.78 -7.75 11.92
N TYR A 20 -20.24 -6.52 12.19
CA TYR A 20 -21.57 -6.10 11.77
C TYR A 20 -21.54 -5.62 10.32
N ASP A 21 -22.32 -6.27 9.46
CA ASP A 21 -22.41 -5.91 8.05
C ASP A 21 -23.39 -4.75 7.81
N ARG A 22 -22.95 -3.53 8.14
CA ARG A 22 -23.72 -2.32 7.90
C ARG A 22 -23.39 -1.72 6.53
N GLN A 23 -24.39 -1.65 5.66
CA GLN A 23 -24.26 -0.96 4.39
C GLN A 23 -24.30 0.55 4.62
N TYR A 24 -23.26 1.26 4.17
CA TYR A 24 -23.20 2.72 4.23
C TYR A 24 -23.57 3.31 2.88
N THR A 25 -24.26 4.45 2.91
CA THR A 25 -24.63 5.21 1.72
C THR A 25 -24.08 6.61 1.79
N LEU A 26 -23.77 7.16 0.62
CA LEU A 26 -23.50 8.57 0.42
C LEU A 26 -24.52 9.09 -0.61
N GLY A 27 -25.52 9.82 -0.12
CA GLY A 27 -26.71 10.12 -0.91
C GLY A 27 -27.49 8.84 -1.21
N SER A 28 -27.80 8.62 -2.49
CA SER A 28 -28.49 7.42 -2.99
C SER A 28 -27.55 6.25 -3.30
N SER A 29 -26.24 6.44 -3.21
CA SER A 29 -25.26 5.45 -3.65
C SER A 29 -24.66 4.67 -2.49
N HIS A 30 -24.49 3.36 -2.66
CA HIS A 30 -23.85 2.49 -1.68
C HIS A 30 -22.32 2.59 -1.76
N LEU A 31 -21.67 2.68 -0.60
CA LEU A 31 -20.21 2.68 -0.52
C LEU A 31 -19.67 1.25 -0.54
N SER A 32 -18.63 1.01 -1.32
CA SER A 32 -17.96 -0.29 -1.38
C SER A 32 -17.12 -0.52 -0.12
N VAL A 33 -17.27 -1.70 0.48
CA VAL A 33 -16.44 -2.15 1.60
C VAL A 33 -15.12 -2.71 1.05
N VAL A 34 -14.01 -2.33 1.68
CA VAL A 34 -12.65 -2.75 1.30
C VAL A 34 -11.93 -3.35 2.51
N GLN A 35 -10.97 -4.24 2.25
CA GLN A 35 -10.11 -4.85 3.28
C GLN A 35 -8.85 -4.03 3.55
N SER A 36 -8.43 -3.20 2.59
CA SER A 36 -7.31 -2.29 2.75
C SER A 36 -7.49 -1.07 1.88
N GLU A 37 -7.07 0.09 2.37
CA GLU A 37 -7.10 1.36 1.63
C GLU A 37 -5.78 2.09 1.85
N LYS A 38 -5.34 2.84 0.83
CA LYS A 38 -4.13 3.64 0.94
C LYS A 38 -4.51 5.06 1.32
N ASP A 39 -4.12 5.46 2.52
CA ASP A 39 -4.36 6.81 3.02
C ASP A 39 -3.05 7.51 3.37
N LEU A 40 -2.88 8.73 2.88
CA LEU A 40 -1.67 9.56 3.06
C LEU A 40 -0.34 8.83 2.77
N GLY A 41 -0.35 7.84 1.86
CA GLY A 41 0.85 7.07 1.50
C GLY A 41 1.03 5.76 2.27
N VAL A 42 0.23 5.51 3.31
CA VAL A 42 0.27 4.31 4.14
C VAL A 42 -0.88 3.38 3.78
N TRP A 43 -0.60 2.08 3.73
CA TRP A 43 -1.66 1.08 3.53
C TRP A 43 -2.23 0.70 4.88
N ILE A 44 -3.53 0.93 5.07
CA ILE A 44 -4.27 0.59 6.28
C ILE A 44 -5.17 -0.60 5.94
N SER A 45 -5.09 -1.67 6.74
CA SER A 45 -5.96 -2.85 6.60
C SER A 45 -7.06 -2.88 7.66
N ASP A 46 -8.13 -3.61 7.38
CA ASP A 46 -9.26 -3.87 8.27
C ASP A 46 -8.86 -4.58 9.57
N THR A 47 -7.84 -5.44 9.49
CA THR A 47 -7.21 -6.14 10.61
C THR A 47 -6.14 -5.33 11.33
N LEU A 48 -5.79 -4.12 10.83
CA LEU A 48 -4.63 -3.33 11.26
C LEU A 48 -3.28 -4.07 11.16
N ASN A 49 -3.22 -5.12 10.34
CA ASN A 49 -1.97 -5.75 9.97
C ASN A 49 -1.20 -4.88 8.96
N TRP A 50 0.11 -4.78 9.15
CA TRP A 50 1.04 -4.01 8.33
C TRP A 50 1.64 -4.80 7.16
N ASN A 51 1.36 -6.09 7.01
CA ASN A 51 1.94 -6.94 5.96
C ASN A 51 1.81 -6.31 4.57
N ILE A 52 0.60 -5.85 4.18
CA ILE A 52 0.39 -5.19 2.88
C ILE A 52 1.30 -3.98 2.71
N HIS A 53 1.42 -3.14 3.75
CA HIS A 53 2.27 -1.95 3.69
C HIS A 53 3.75 -2.33 3.56
N THR A 54 4.23 -3.26 4.39
CA THR A 54 5.61 -3.74 4.39
C THR A 54 5.96 -4.38 3.06
N ASP A 55 5.11 -5.26 2.54
CA ASP A 55 5.32 -5.94 1.26
C ASP A 55 5.42 -4.93 0.10
N ASN A 56 4.57 -3.90 0.09
CA ASN A 56 4.63 -2.84 -0.91
C ASN A 56 5.94 -2.04 -0.82
N ILE A 57 6.43 -1.72 0.38
CA ILE A 57 7.71 -1.02 0.57
C ILE A 57 8.87 -1.91 0.12
N VAL A 58 8.89 -3.17 0.55
CA VAL A 58 9.93 -4.13 0.19
C VAL A 58 9.96 -4.35 -1.31
N ALA A 59 8.81 -4.54 -1.96
CA ALA A 59 8.72 -4.69 -3.41
C ALA A 59 9.23 -3.44 -4.16
N LYS A 60 8.95 -2.24 -3.64
CA LYS A 60 9.48 -0.98 -4.22
C LYS A 60 11.00 -0.94 -4.13
N ALA A 61 11.57 -1.26 -2.97
CA ALA A 61 13.03 -1.32 -2.78
C ALA A 61 13.68 -2.39 -3.66
N GLN A 62 13.10 -3.60 -3.71
CA GLN A 62 13.57 -4.70 -4.55
C GLN A 62 13.51 -4.37 -6.04
N LYS A 63 12.50 -3.63 -6.50
CA LYS A 63 12.41 -3.18 -7.90
C LYS A 63 13.58 -2.27 -8.26
N MET A 64 13.91 -1.31 -7.40
CA MET A 64 15.05 -0.41 -7.58
C MET A 64 16.37 -1.19 -7.54
N LEU A 65 16.54 -2.06 -6.54
CA LEU A 65 17.72 -2.91 -6.40
C LEU A 65 17.93 -3.80 -7.63
N GLY A 66 16.86 -4.46 -8.08
CA GLY A 66 16.90 -5.32 -9.27
C GLY A 66 17.19 -4.53 -10.55
N LEU A 67 16.71 -3.30 -10.67
CA LEU A 67 17.08 -2.41 -11.78
C LEU A 67 18.60 -2.13 -11.74
N LEU A 68 19.12 -1.73 -10.59
CA LEU A 68 20.54 -1.43 -10.41
C LEU A 68 21.44 -2.63 -10.74
N TYR A 69 21.09 -3.83 -10.27
CA TYR A 69 21.85 -5.04 -10.59
C TYR A 69 21.84 -5.41 -12.08
N ARG A 70 20.73 -5.16 -12.78
CA ARG A 70 20.64 -5.44 -14.23
C ARG A 70 21.38 -4.39 -15.05
N THR A 71 21.29 -3.12 -14.67
CA THR A 71 21.92 -2.00 -15.39
C THR A 71 23.43 -1.98 -15.19
N PHE A 72 23.90 -2.24 -13.97
CA PHE A 72 25.33 -2.20 -13.60
C PHE A 72 25.90 -3.60 -13.39
N LYS A 73 25.49 -4.56 -14.22
CA LYS A 73 25.90 -5.96 -14.10
C LYS A 73 27.42 -6.12 -14.17
N ASP A 74 28.09 -5.33 -15.00
CA ASP A 74 29.53 -5.41 -15.25
C ASP A 74 30.39 -4.76 -14.15
N ILE A 75 29.77 -4.11 -13.16
CA ILE A 75 30.47 -3.55 -12.01
C ILE A 75 30.50 -4.58 -10.89
N ASP A 76 31.63 -5.22 -10.63
CA ASP A 76 31.74 -6.22 -9.55
C ASP A 76 31.95 -5.60 -8.16
N ASP A 77 32.27 -4.31 -8.07
CA ASP A 77 32.45 -3.64 -6.78
C ASP A 77 31.10 -3.37 -6.09
N ASN A 78 30.86 -4.11 -5.01
CA ASN A 78 29.68 -3.94 -4.15
C ASN A 78 29.62 -2.57 -3.47
N SER A 79 30.76 -1.90 -3.26
CA SER A 79 30.82 -0.55 -2.68
C SER A 79 30.17 0.46 -3.62
N VAL A 80 30.46 0.34 -4.92
CA VAL A 80 29.88 1.20 -5.98
C VAL A 80 28.39 0.91 -6.14
N LYS A 81 27.99 -0.37 -6.16
CA LYS A 81 26.57 -0.77 -6.21
C LYS A 81 25.78 -0.24 -5.01
N ARG A 82 26.36 -0.27 -3.81
CA ARG A 82 25.75 0.28 -2.59
C ARG A 82 25.63 1.80 -2.66
N LEU A 83 26.66 2.50 -3.16
CA LEU A 83 26.62 3.95 -3.35
C LEU A 83 25.49 4.35 -4.32
N LEU A 84 25.39 3.66 -5.46
CA LEU A 84 24.35 3.87 -6.46
C LEU A 84 22.94 3.69 -5.89
N TYR A 85 22.74 2.76 -4.95
CA TYR A 85 21.44 2.55 -4.32
C TYR A 85 21.06 3.66 -3.33
N PHE A 86 22.03 4.31 -2.69
CA PHE A 86 21.76 5.41 -1.75
C PHE A 86 21.65 6.78 -2.43
N THR A 87 22.18 6.94 -3.64
CA THR A 87 22.14 8.20 -4.39
C THR A 87 20.93 8.34 -5.31
N TRP A 88 20.16 7.26 -5.51
CA TRP A 88 18.92 7.20 -6.29
C TRP A 88 17.70 6.95 -5.38
#